data_AF-A0A368TQH8-F1
#
_entry.id   AF-A0A368TQH8-F1
#
_cell.length_a   1.000
_cell.length_b   1.000
_cell.length_c   1.000
_cell.angle_alpha   90.00
_cell.angle_beta   90.00
_cell.angle_gamma   90.00
#
_symmetry.space_group_name_H-M   'P 1'
#
loop_
_entity.id
_entity.type
_entity.pdbx_description
1 polymer ?
#
loop_
_entity_poly.entity_id
_entity_poly.type
_entity_poly.pdbx_seq_one_letter_code
_entity_poly.pdbx_strand_id
1 'polypeptide(L)'
;MLPDTAFDALDVPQIGNQPEDVDRRILFAARLVQLGVLACRRLDRPLKVTTLLPLVERIEALDALVIDFAAAVLSAKAWQRIAANLAGFGERSIPRAYQGRDKRIPALWLYLREEPCENPEAARLLDGFASACRYDGARYNAILANLAGEGVLESAAVQVLEHLEGGSDNGSTVNEKEGSA
;
A
#
# COMPACT_ATOMS: atom_id res chain seq x y z
N MET A 1 -7.25 0.53 19.08
CA MET A 1 -5.83 0.14 19.21
C MET A 1 -5.50 -0.78 18.05
N LEU A 2 -4.33 -0.62 17.42
CA LEU A 2 -3.89 -1.52 16.34
C LEU A 2 -3.52 -2.91 16.88
N PRO A 3 -3.70 -3.98 16.10
CA PRO A 3 -3.17 -5.30 16.43
C PRO A 3 -1.64 -5.27 16.52
N ASP A 4 -1.05 -6.09 17.40
CA ASP A 4 0.42 -6.14 17.61
C ASP A 4 1.20 -6.45 16.32
N THR A 5 0.59 -7.20 15.39
CA THR A 5 1.18 -7.61 14.12
C THR A 5 0.98 -6.59 12.98
N ALA A 6 0.49 -5.39 13.30
CA ALA A 6 0.18 -4.36 12.32
C ALA A 6 1.39 -3.93 11.47
N PHE A 7 2.59 -4.00 12.04
CA PHE A 7 3.82 -3.51 11.41
C PHE A 7 4.78 -4.62 10.96
N ASP A 8 4.43 -5.89 11.20
CA ASP A 8 5.30 -7.05 10.88
C ASP A 8 5.45 -7.28 9.37
N ALA A 9 4.48 -6.82 8.58
CA ALA A 9 4.46 -7.02 7.14
C ALA A 9 3.60 -5.97 6.41
N LEU A 10 3.85 -5.81 5.11
CA LEU A 10 3.13 -4.87 4.23
C LEU A 10 2.00 -5.54 3.42
N ASP A 11 1.89 -6.87 3.43
CA ASP A 11 0.83 -7.57 2.71
C ASP A 11 -0.52 -7.26 3.35
N VAL A 12 -1.49 -6.84 2.56
CA VAL A 12 -2.83 -6.54 3.06
C VAL A 12 -3.58 -7.87 3.24
N PRO A 13 -4.04 -8.20 4.46
CA PRO A 13 -4.69 -9.48 4.73
C PRO A 13 -5.98 -9.60 3.93
N GLN A 14 -6.29 -10.80 3.43
CA GLN A 14 -7.58 -11.07 2.81
C GLN A 14 -8.65 -11.25 3.90
N ILE A 15 -9.62 -10.34 3.92
CA ILE A 15 -10.77 -10.40 4.83
C ILE A 15 -11.75 -11.44 4.28
N GLY A 16 -12.25 -12.32 5.14
CA GLY A 16 -13.28 -13.31 4.78
C GLY A 16 -14.68 -12.70 4.72
N ASN A 17 -15.69 -13.49 4.35
CA ASN A 17 -17.09 -13.03 4.38
C ASN A 17 -17.70 -13.01 5.79
N GLN A 18 -16.93 -13.40 6.80
CA GLN A 18 -17.42 -13.52 8.16
C GLN A 18 -17.47 -12.15 8.85
N PRO A 19 -18.56 -11.82 9.56
CA PRO A 19 -18.71 -10.54 10.26
C PRO A 19 -17.75 -10.38 11.45
N GLU A 20 -17.20 -11.48 11.97
CA GLU A 20 -16.46 -11.55 13.24
C GLU A 20 -14.97 -11.16 13.11
N ASP A 21 -14.56 -10.67 11.94
CA ASP A 21 -13.16 -10.44 11.58
C ASP A 21 -12.72 -8.98 11.88
N VAL A 22 -13.11 -8.42 13.02
CA VAL A 22 -12.87 -7.02 13.38
C VAL A 22 -11.37 -6.70 13.41
N ASP A 23 -10.57 -7.54 14.09
CA ASP A 23 -9.12 -7.35 14.17
C ASP A 23 -8.45 -7.40 12.80
N ARG A 24 -8.91 -8.26 11.89
CA ARG A 24 -8.35 -8.26 10.52
C ARG A 24 -8.81 -7.08 9.69
N ARG A 25 -10.00 -6.52 9.93
CA ARG A 25 -10.42 -5.27 9.28
C ARG A 25 -9.58 -4.09 9.77
N ILE A 26 -9.26 -4.05 11.05
CA ILE A 26 -8.33 -3.06 11.61
C ILE A 26 -6.92 -3.26 11.03
N LEU A 27 -6.44 -4.51 10.99
CA LEU A 27 -5.15 -4.86 10.39
C LEU A 27 -5.07 -4.46 8.90
N PHE A 28 -6.14 -4.72 8.16
CA PHE A 28 -6.31 -4.32 6.77
C PHE A 28 -6.18 -2.80 6.60
N ALA A 29 -6.90 -2.01 7.42
CA ALA A 29 -6.80 -0.56 7.39
C ALA A 29 -5.38 -0.08 7.76
N ALA A 30 -4.78 -0.64 8.81
CA ALA A 30 -3.44 -0.29 9.26
C ALA A 30 -2.39 -0.50 8.15
N ARG A 31 -2.40 -1.67 7.49
CA ARG A 31 -1.44 -1.98 6.42
C ARG A 31 -1.68 -1.15 5.16
N LEU A 32 -2.94 -0.83 4.83
CA LEU A 32 -3.24 0.10 3.74
C LEU A 32 -2.70 1.50 4.01
N VAL A 33 -2.91 2.02 5.22
CA VAL A 33 -2.37 3.33 5.59
C VAL A 33 -0.84 3.28 5.63
N GLN A 34 -0.24 2.19 6.10
CA GLN A 34 1.22 2.00 6.08
C GLN A 34 1.76 2.10 4.65
N LEU A 35 1.14 1.41 3.69
CA LEU A 35 1.48 1.52 2.27
C LEU A 35 1.33 2.97 1.77
N GLY A 36 0.25 3.64 2.15
CA GLY A 36 0.00 5.05 1.84
C GLY A 36 1.11 5.98 2.34
N VAL A 37 1.51 5.84 3.60
CA VAL A 37 2.57 6.63 4.24
C VAL A 37 3.91 6.42 3.54
N LEU A 38 4.30 5.16 3.33
CA LEU A 38 5.60 4.84 2.73
C LEU A 38 5.66 5.30 1.27
N ALA A 39 4.57 5.17 0.51
CA ALA A 39 4.50 5.72 -0.85
C ALA A 39 4.55 7.25 -0.85
N CYS A 40 3.84 7.93 0.07
CA CYS A 40 3.89 9.38 0.18
C CYS A 40 5.29 9.89 0.52
N ARG A 41 6.03 9.21 1.42
CA ARG A 41 7.44 9.52 1.71
C ARG A 41 8.29 9.47 0.45
N ARG A 42 8.15 8.39 -0.34
CA ARG A 42 8.93 8.21 -1.57
C ARG A 42 8.59 9.24 -2.65
N LEU A 43 7.34 9.72 -2.65
CA LEU A 43 6.80 10.71 -3.58
C LEU A 43 6.94 12.15 -3.08
N ASP A 44 7.59 12.37 -1.93
CA ASP A 44 7.72 13.68 -1.27
C ASP A 44 6.36 14.40 -1.07
N ARG A 45 5.35 13.63 -0.65
CA ARG A 45 3.99 14.11 -0.36
C ARG A 45 3.80 14.35 1.14
N PRO A 46 2.98 15.33 1.54
CA PRO A 46 2.70 15.60 2.94
C PRO A 46 2.16 14.39 3.70
N LEU A 47 2.75 14.09 4.85
CA LEU A 47 2.31 13.03 5.76
C LEU A 47 1.32 13.59 6.79
N LYS A 48 0.07 13.71 6.37
CA LYS A 48 -1.03 14.12 7.25
C LYS A 48 -2.21 13.19 7.02
N VAL A 49 -2.97 12.89 8.07
CA VAL A 49 -4.17 12.05 7.98
C VAL A 49 -5.13 12.58 6.89
N THR A 50 -5.34 13.90 6.83
CA THR A 50 -6.17 14.57 5.82
C THR A 50 -5.69 14.39 4.38
N THR A 51 -4.41 14.06 4.19
CA THR A 51 -3.81 13.81 2.87
C THR A 51 -3.75 12.32 2.57
N LEU A 52 -3.52 11.49 3.57
CA LEU A 52 -3.35 10.04 3.41
C LEU A 52 -4.66 9.31 3.18
N LEU A 53 -5.70 9.59 3.97
CA LEU A 53 -6.96 8.84 3.89
C LEU A 53 -7.59 8.91 2.48
N PRO A 54 -7.67 10.08 1.81
CA PRO A 54 -8.21 10.16 0.46
C PRO A 54 -7.46 9.33 -0.59
N LEU A 55 -6.21 8.94 -0.32
CA LEU A 55 -5.39 8.14 -1.23
C LEU A 55 -5.63 6.63 -1.10
N VAL A 56 -6.25 6.19 0.01
CA VAL A 56 -6.44 4.77 0.32
C VAL A 56 -7.89 4.40 0.63
N GLU A 57 -8.78 5.35 0.90
CA GLU A 57 -10.18 5.07 1.28
C GLU A 57 -11.03 4.48 0.14
N ARG A 58 -10.59 4.65 -1.11
CA ARG A 58 -11.26 4.15 -2.31
C ARG A 58 -10.27 3.42 -3.20
N ILE A 59 -10.73 2.34 -3.81
CA ILE A 59 -9.90 1.49 -4.64
C ILE A 59 -9.33 2.23 -5.87
N GLU A 60 -10.09 3.17 -6.43
CA GLU A 60 -9.64 4.00 -7.56
C GLU A 60 -8.55 5.00 -7.13
N ALA A 61 -8.63 5.49 -5.89
CA ALA A 61 -7.59 6.36 -5.33
C ALA A 61 -6.31 5.55 -5.03
N LEU A 62 -6.47 4.33 -4.53
CA LEU A 62 -5.35 3.40 -4.37
C LEU A 62 -4.68 3.12 -5.71
N ASP A 63 -5.45 2.87 -6.77
CA ASP A 63 -4.91 2.65 -8.12
C ASP A 63 -4.06 3.84 -8.59
N ALA A 64 -4.56 5.06 -8.41
CA ALA A 64 -3.82 6.27 -8.74
C ALA A 64 -2.50 6.37 -7.95
N LEU A 65 -2.54 6.10 -6.64
CA LEU A 65 -1.35 6.11 -5.79
C LEU A 65 -0.33 5.05 -6.24
N VAL A 66 -0.77 3.84 -6.57
CA VAL A 66 0.09 2.75 -7.07
C VAL A 66 0.79 3.17 -8.36
N ILE A 67 0.05 3.79 -9.28
CA ILE A 67 0.58 4.23 -10.57
C ILE A 67 1.61 5.35 -10.37
N ASP A 68 1.31 6.34 -9.51
CA ASP A 68 2.24 7.42 -9.18
C ASP A 68 3.53 6.88 -8.55
N PHE A 69 3.39 5.94 -7.60
CA PHE A 69 4.52 5.28 -6.96
C PHE A 69 5.36 4.50 -7.97
N ALA A 70 4.72 3.66 -8.79
CA ALA A 70 5.39 2.91 -9.86
C ALA A 70 6.10 3.84 -10.85
N ALA A 71 5.55 5.02 -11.13
CA ALA A 71 6.15 6.00 -12.02
C ALA A 71 7.45 6.59 -11.44
N ALA A 72 7.53 6.71 -10.11
CA ALA A 72 8.70 7.23 -9.42
C ALA A 72 9.82 6.19 -9.23
N VAL A 73 9.52 4.89 -9.32
CA VAL A 73 10.48 3.81 -9.03
C VAL A 73 10.85 2.96 -10.24
N LEU A 74 10.05 2.96 -11.31
CA LEU A 74 10.33 2.21 -12.53
C LEU A 74 10.91 3.11 -13.63
N SER A 75 11.74 2.54 -14.50
CA SER A 75 12.35 3.26 -15.61
C SER A 75 11.35 3.57 -16.73
N ALA A 76 11.68 4.54 -17.59
CA ALA A 76 10.89 4.81 -18.80
C ALA A 76 10.74 3.58 -19.72
N LYS A 77 11.77 2.73 -19.79
CA LYS A 77 11.74 1.47 -20.55
C LYS A 77 10.71 0.49 -19.98
N ALA A 78 10.59 0.40 -18.66
CA ALA A 78 9.54 -0.40 -18.01
C ALA A 78 8.15 0.11 -18.42
N TRP A 79 7.94 1.43 -18.39
CA TRP A 79 6.66 2.03 -18.80
C TRP A 79 6.30 1.81 -20.26
N GLN A 80 7.28 1.78 -21.17
CA GLN A 80 7.05 1.40 -22.57
C GLN A 80 6.52 -0.04 -22.69
N ARG A 81 7.08 -0.99 -21.90
CA ARG A 81 6.58 -2.37 -21.87
C ARG A 81 5.21 -2.49 -21.23
N ILE A 82 4.95 -1.76 -20.15
CA ILE A 82 3.63 -1.72 -19.51
C ILE A 82 2.57 -1.18 -20.51
N ALA A 83 2.91 -0.15 -21.28
CA ALA A 83 2.03 0.38 -22.33
C ALA A 83 1.78 -0.66 -23.45
N ALA A 84 2.80 -1.44 -23.83
CA ALA A 84 2.64 -2.53 -24.79
C ALA A 84 1.74 -3.65 -24.24
N ASN A 85 1.90 -4.04 -22.97
CA ASN A 85 1.02 -4.99 -22.29
C ASN A 85 -0.43 -4.49 -22.28
N LEU A 86 -0.63 -3.20 -21.98
CA LEU A 86 -1.94 -2.56 -21.96
C LEU A 86 -2.60 -2.58 -23.36
N ALA A 87 -1.85 -2.31 -24.42
CA ALA A 87 -2.35 -2.37 -25.80
C ALA A 87 -2.74 -3.81 -26.22
N GLY A 88 -2.09 -4.82 -25.63
CA GLY A 88 -2.41 -6.23 -25.83
C GLY A 88 -3.66 -6.71 -25.09
N PHE A 89 -4.17 -5.96 -24.12
CA PHE A 89 -5.40 -6.34 -23.40
C PHE A 89 -6.65 -6.11 -24.27
N GLY A 90 -7.13 -7.18 -24.91
CA GLY A 90 -8.47 -7.21 -25.51
C GLY A 90 -9.60 -7.13 -24.47
N GLU A 91 -10.84 -6.84 -24.88
CA GLU A 91 -11.98 -6.54 -23.98
C GLU A 91 -12.28 -7.60 -22.91
N ARG A 92 -11.91 -8.87 -23.14
CA ARG A 92 -12.15 -9.99 -22.21
C ARG A 92 -10.89 -10.53 -21.53
N SER A 93 -9.75 -9.89 -21.71
CA SER A 93 -8.46 -10.37 -21.21
C SER A 93 -8.09 -9.87 -19.80
N ILE A 94 -8.82 -8.88 -19.28
CA ILE A 94 -8.57 -8.32 -17.96
C ILE A 94 -9.08 -9.31 -16.89
N PRO A 95 -8.22 -9.76 -15.95
CA PRO A 95 -8.64 -10.65 -14.88
C PRO A 95 -9.80 -10.06 -14.08
N ARG A 96 -10.71 -10.92 -13.59
CA ARG A 96 -11.94 -10.48 -12.89
C ARG A 96 -11.69 -9.49 -11.76
N ALA A 97 -10.63 -9.69 -10.98
CA ALA A 97 -10.25 -8.80 -9.87
C ALA A 97 -9.93 -7.36 -10.31
N TYR A 98 -9.60 -7.14 -11.59
CA TYR A 98 -9.26 -5.84 -12.16
C TYR A 98 -10.34 -5.28 -13.10
N GLN A 99 -11.50 -5.93 -13.21
CA GLN A 99 -12.59 -5.42 -14.02
C GLN A 99 -13.14 -4.11 -13.43
N GLY A 100 -13.30 -3.09 -14.28
CA GLY A 100 -13.71 -1.74 -13.85
C GLY A 100 -12.61 -0.89 -13.21
N ARG A 101 -11.38 -1.43 -13.08
CA ARG A 101 -10.22 -0.74 -12.51
C ARG A 101 -9.42 -0.02 -13.59
N ASP A 102 -8.46 0.81 -13.18
CA ASP A 102 -7.50 1.37 -14.13
C ASP A 102 -6.70 0.25 -14.80
N LYS A 103 -6.79 0.15 -16.13
CA LYS A 103 -6.17 -0.94 -16.90
C LYS A 103 -4.64 -0.96 -16.81
N ARG A 104 -4.01 0.13 -16.36
CA ARG A 104 -2.57 0.17 -16.08
C ARG A 104 -2.19 -0.75 -14.93
N ILE A 105 -3.08 -1.00 -13.97
CA ILE A 105 -2.83 -1.87 -12.81
C ILE A 105 -2.56 -3.33 -13.23
N PRO A 106 -3.46 -4.02 -13.96
CA PRO A 106 -3.14 -5.37 -14.43
C PRO A 106 -1.94 -5.41 -15.39
N ALA A 107 -1.67 -4.35 -16.16
CA ALA A 107 -0.52 -4.28 -17.05
C ALA A 107 0.81 -4.18 -16.27
N LEU A 108 0.80 -3.37 -15.20
CA LEU A 108 1.91 -3.20 -14.26
C LEU A 108 2.23 -4.53 -13.56
N TRP A 109 1.23 -5.25 -13.06
CA TRP A 109 1.46 -6.53 -12.41
C TRP A 109 1.91 -7.62 -13.37
N LEU A 110 1.42 -7.61 -14.61
CA LEU A 110 1.93 -8.49 -15.66
C LEU A 110 3.41 -8.22 -15.92
N TYR A 111 3.80 -6.95 -16.04
CA TYR A 111 5.19 -6.54 -16.21
C TYR A 111 6.07 -6.99 -15.03
N LEU A 112 5.68 -6.68 -13.80
CA LEU A 112 6.49 -6.96 -12.61
C LEU A 112 6.65 -8.46 -12.32
N ARG A 113 5.77 -9.31 -12.86
CA ARG A 113 5.93 -10.77 -12.83
C ARG A 113 7.05 -11.25 -13.75
N GLU A 114 7.28 -10.55 -14.85
CA GLU A 114 8.33 -10.89 -15.84
C GLU A 114 9.66 -10.20 -15.51
N GLU A 115 9.59 -8.95 -15.06
CA GLU A 115 10.74 -8.13 -14.67
C GLU A 115 10.50 -7.55 -13.27
N PRO A 116 10.92 -8.26 -12.21
CA PRO A 116 10.82 -7.76 -10.85
C PRO A 116 11.56 -6.44 -10.65
N CYS A 117 11.04 -5.58 -9.76
CA CYS A 117 11.72 -4.35 -9.40
C CYS A 117 13.04 -4.66 -8.68
N GLU A 118 14.15 -4.12 -9.18
CA GLU A 118 15.49 -4.38 -8.63
C GLU A 118 15.71 -3.75 -7.26
N ASN A 119 15.06 -2.60 -6.99
CA ASN A 119 15.15 -1.93 -5.70
C ASN A 119 14.32 -2.71 -4.65
N PRO A 120 14.96 -3.30 -3.61
CA PRO A 120 14.25 -4.17 -2.67
C PRO A 120 13.17 -3.46 -1.85
N GLU A 121 13.37 -2.18 -1.52
CA GLU A 121 12.39 -1.39 -0.77
C GLU A 121 11.16 -1.11 -1.65
N ALA A 122 11.38 -0.64 -2.88
CA ALA A 122 10.30 -0.41 -3.83
C ALA A 122 9.57 -1.70 -4.19
N ALA A 123 10.29 -2.82 -4.35
CA ALA A 123 9.71 -4.13 -4.60
C ALA A 123 8.76 -4.55 -3.47
N ARG A 124 9.17 -4.40 -2.21
CA ARG A 124 8.32 -4.70 -1.03
C ARG A 124 7.03 -3.87 -1.00
N LEU A 125 7.11 -2.58 -1.33
CA LEU A 125 5.92 -1.73 -1.42
C LEU A 125 5.01 -2.16 -2.59
N LEU A 126 5.58 -2.47 -3.75
CA LEU A 126 4.82 -2.95 -4.91
C LEU A 126 4.11 -4.29 -4.61
N ASP A 127 4.74 -5.19 -3.87
CA ASP A 127 4.13 -6.45 -3.43
C ASP A 127 2.97 -6.22 -2.47
N GLY A 128 3.15 -5.30 -1.50
CA GLY A 128 2.08 -4.87 -0.60
C GLY A 128 0.90 -4.26 -1.37
N PHE A 129 1.16 -3.37 -2.32
CA PHE A 129 0.12 -2.84 -3.21
C PHE A 129 -0.55 -3.91 -4.07
N ALA A 130 0.22 -4.86 -4.62
CA ALA A 130 -0.34 -5.96 -5.39
C ALA A 130 -1.31 -6.81 -4.55
N SER A 131 -1.02 -7.01 -3.25
CA SER A 131 -1.94 -7.72 -2.34
C SER A 131 -3.23 -6.94 -2.08
N ALA A 132 -3.15 -5.60 -1.95
CA ALA A 132 -4.31 -4.73 -1.79
C ALA A 132 -5.18 -4.70 -3.05
N CYS A 133 -4.55 -4.59 -4.23
CA CYS A 133 -5.26 -4.51 -5.51
C CYS A 133 -6.01 -5.79 -5.90
N ARG A 134 -5.74 -6.94 -5.26
CA ARG A 134 -6.49 -8.20 -5.47
C ARG A 134 -7.93 -8.14 -4.98
N TYR A 135 -8.28 -7.18 -4.14
CA TYR A 135 -9.64 -6.99 -3.70
C TYR A 135 -10.56 -6.61 -4.86
N ASP A 136 -11.76 -7.19 -4.83
CA ASP A 136 -12.89 -6.64 -5.57
C ASP A 136 -13.15 -5.20 -5.09
N GLY A 137 -13.31 -4.27 -6.04
CA GLY A 137 -13.40 -2.84 -5.75
C GLY A 137 -14.62 -2.47 -4.91
N ALA A 138 -15.79 -3.08 -5.17
CA ALA A 138 -17.00 -2.82 -4.40
C ALA A 138 -16.81 -3.30 -2.95
N ARG A 139 -16.20 -4.47 -2.78
CA ARG A 139 -15.88 -5.01 -1.45
C ARG A 139 -14.87 -4.15 -0.68
N TYR A 140 -13.80 -3.72 -1.34
CA TYR A 140 -12.80 -2.83 -0.77
C TYR A 140 -13.45 -1.55 -0.24
N ASN A 141 -14.20 -0.88 -1.12
CA ASN A 141 -14.87 0.38 -0.81
C ASN A 141 -15.88 0.22 0.34
N ALA A 142 -16.64 -0.89 0.36
CA ALA A 142 -17.58 -1.16 1.44
C ALA A 142 -16.89 -1.36 2.80
N ILE A 143 -15.77 -2.08 2.84
CA ILE A 143 -15.01 -2.29 4.09
C ILE A 143 -14.50 -0.95 4.63
N LEU A 144 -13.86 -0.14 3.77
CA LEU A 144 -13.30 1.13 4.22
C LEU A 144 -14.36 2.18 4.57
N ALA A 145 -15.49 2.20 3.86
CA ALA A 145 -16.61 3.07 4.23
C ALA A 145 -17.15 2.75 5.62
N ASN A 146 -17.28 1.46 5.97
CA ASN A 146 -17.71 1.05 7.31
C ASN A 146 -16.67 1.47 8.37
N LEU A 147 -15.38 1.17 8.14
CA LEU A 147 -14.31 1.54 9.08
C LEU A 147 -14.15 3.06 9.23
N ALA A 148 -14.39 3.83 8.17
CA ALA A 148 -14.42 5.29 8.23
C ALA A 148 -15.61 5.79 9.06
N GLY A 149 -16.81 5.23 8.85
CA GLY A 149 -18.00 5.56 9.63
C GLY A 149 -17.88 5.23 11.12
N GLU A 150 -17.07 4.23 11.46
CA GLU A 150 -16.74 3.83 12.84
C GLU A 150 -15.57 4.63 13.44
N GLY A 151 -14.93 5.54 12.69
CA GLY A 151 -13.74 6.29 13.12
C GLY A 151 -12.45 5.46 13.22
N VAL A 152 -12.51 4.18 12.86
CA VAL A 152 -11.39 3.23 12.94
C VAL A 152 -10.31 3.57 11.92
N LEU A 153 -10.69 3.96 10.70
CA LEU A 153 -9.74 4.27 9.65
C LEU A 153 -8.86 5.50 10.00
N GLU A 154 -9.47 6.54 10.57
CA GLU A 154 -8.76 7.72 11.05
C GLU A 154 -7.84 7.40 12.23
N SER A 155 -8.36 6.65 13.22
CA SER A 155 -7.57 6.20 14.37
C SER A 155 -6.36 5.36 13.95
N ALA A 156 -6.53 4.47 12.96
CA ALA A 156 -5.44 3.68 12.41
C ALA A 156 -4.39 4.57 11.73
N ALA A 157 -4.82 5.58 10.98
CA ALA A 157 -3.89 6.47 10.30
C ALA A 157 -3.03 7.30 11.25
N VAL A 158 -3.60 7.79 12.35
CA VAL A 158 -2.85 8.47 13.42
C VAL A 158 -1.79 7.53 14.01
N GLN A 159 -2.19 6.35 14.46
CA GLN A 159 -1.27 5.38 15.09
C GLN A 159 -0.15 4.93 14.13
N VAL A 160 -0.46 4.72 12.85
CA VAL A 160 0.55 4.36 11.83
C VAL A 160 1.54 5.51 11.61
N LEU A 161 1.06 6.75 11.52
CA LEU A 161 1.93 7.93 11.39
C LEU A 161 2.85 8.07 12.60
N GLU A 162 2.30 8.03 13.81
CA GLU A 162 3.07 8.13 15.07
C GLU A 162 4.15 7.05 15.15
N HIS A 163 3.81 5.81 14.80
CA HIS A 163 4.79 4.70 14.79
C HIS A 163 5.92 4.93 13.78
N LEU A 164 5.56 5.34 12.55
CA LEU A 164 6.54 5.50 11.48
C LEU A 164 7.35 6.80 11.58
N GLU A 165 6.84 7.83 12.26
CA GLU A 165 7.56 9.08 12.57
C GLU A 165 8.43 8.93 13.82
N GLY A 166 7.92 8.30 14.88
CA GLY A 166 8.66 8.02 16.11
C GLY A 166 9.82 7.04 15.94
N GLY A 167 9.82 6.23 14.87
CA GLY A 167 10.92 5.34 14.50
C GLY A 167 12.20 6.05 14.00
N SER A 168 12.18 7.38 13.77
CA SER A 168 13.37 8.13 13.34
C SER A 168 14.30 8.58 14.48
N ASP A 169 13.87 8.53 15.75
CA ASP A 169 14.66 9.09 16.88
C ASP A 169 15.42 8.05 17.73
N ASN A 170 15.32 6.75 17.43
CA ASN A 170 16.08 5.69 18.13
C ASN A 170 17.34 5.25 17.37
N GLY A 171 18.12 6.24 16.93
CA GLY A 171 19.46 6.06 16.34
C GLY A 171 20.54 6.92 16.99
N SER A 172 20.38 7.30 18.27
CA SER A 172 21.44 7.99 19.02
C SER A 172 22.33 7.00 19.78
N THR A 173 23.62 7.03 19.42
CA THR A 173 24.76 7.01 20.34
C THR A 173 24.84 5.90 21.40
N VAL A 174 25.76 4.96 21.20
CA VAL A 174 26.62 4.53 22.31
C VAL A 174 28.04 4.97 22.01
N ASN A 175 28.48 5.86 22.88
CA ASN A 175 29.74 6.58 22.87
C ASN A 175 30.90 5.65 23.26
N GLU A 176 32.10 6.02 22.81
CA GLU A 176 33.35 5.46 23.29
C GLU A 176 33.58 5.70 24.79
N LYS A 177 34.46 4.85 25.36
CA LYS A 177 35.28 4.98 26.57
C LYS A 177 34.66 4.67 27.93
N GLU A 178 35.14 3.57 28.52
CA GLU A 178 35.98 3.46 29.74
C GLU A 178 35.88 2.01 30.27
N GLY A 179 36.94 1.29 30.66
CA GLY A 179 38.30 1.70 30.94
C GLY A 179 39.26 0.52 31.13
N SER A 180 40.49 0.90 31.46
CA SER A 180 41.69 0.11 31.68
C SER A 180 41.56 -1.09 32.63
N ALA A 181 42.27 -2.16 32.28
CA ALA A 181 43.44 -2.63 33.03
C ALA A 181 44.37 -3.41 32.08
#